data_AF-A0A3B0W7H2-F1
#
_entry.id   AF-A0A3B0W7H2-F1
#
_cell.length_a   1.000
_cell.length_b   1.000
_cell.length_c   1.000
_cell.angle_alpha   90.00
_cell.angle_beta   90.00
_cell.angle_gamma   90.00
#
_symmetry.space_group_name_H-M   'P 1'
#
loop_
_entity.id
_entity.type
_entity.pdbx_description
1 polymer ?
#
loop_
_entity_poly.entity_id
_entity_poly.type
_entity_poly.pdbx_seq_one_letter_code
_entity_poly.pdbx_strand_id
1 'polypeptide(L)'
;MKKKSGLLLIVAWSAGIIGLILGIWLDPVWFARFGSLIVLFAVMGEYSLLHGELNRLYDRLEKVDADMDMPDLTPSKWHLKKVWMSHVTLVAGTLIWGFGDLLL
;
A
#
# COMPACT_ATOMS: atom_id res chain seq x y z
N MET A 1 -2.65 6.76 13.47
CA MET A 1 -3.20 5.79 12.48
C MET A 1 -2.34 4.52 12.26
N LYS A 2 -1.56 4.06 13.25
CA LYS A 2 -0.52 3.01 13.08
C LYS A 2 -1.00 1.62 12.59
N LYS A 3 -2.30 1.29 12.70
CA LYS A 3 -2.87 -0.01 12.31
C LYS A 3 -3.59 -0.01 10.95
N LYS A 4 -3.73 1.13 10.27
CA LYS A 4 -4.58 1.24 9.08
C LYS A 4 -3.92 0.73 7.78
N SER A 5 -2.61 0.86 7.62
CA SER A 5 -1.94 0.51 6.35
C SER A 5 -1.98 -0.98 6.02
N GLY A 6 -1.79 -1.86 7.01
CA GLY A 6 -1.89 -3.30 6.79
C GLY A 6 -3.31 -3.73 6.39
N LEU A 7 -4.33 -3.10 6.99
CA LEU A 7 -5.72 -3.31 6.63
C LEU A 7 -6.01 -2.88 5.19
N LEU A 8 -5.49 -1.72 4.77
CA LEU A 8 -5.64 -1.23 3.39
C LEU A 8 -5.05 -2.22 2.37
N LEU A 9 -3.89 -2.81 2.67
CA LEU A 9 -3.29 -3.83 1.80
C LEU A 9 -4.18 -5.08 1.72
N ILE A 10 -4.73 -5.55 2.84
CA ILE A 10 -5.65 -6.70 2.86
C ILE A 10 -6.89 -6.40 2.00
N VAL A 11 -7.49 -5.22 2.17
CA VAL A 11 -8.66 -4.80 1.40
C VAL A 11 -8.33 -4.69 -0.10
N ALA A 12 -7.14 -4.21 -0.46
CA ALA A 12 -6.67 -4.18 -1.85
C ALA A 12 -6.66 -5.60 -2.46
N TRP A 13 -6.06 -6.56 -1.78
CA TRP A 13 -6.00 -7.95 -2.25
C TRP A 13 -7.39 -8.62 -2.26
N SER A 14 -8.25 -8.33 -1.29
CA SER A 14 -9.64 -8.78 -1.31
C SER A 14 -10.41 -8.24 -2.52
N ALA A 15 -10.22 -6.96 -2.87
CA ALA A 15 -10.80 -6.38 -4.07
C ALA A 15 -10.29 -7.10 -5.34
N GLY A 16 -8.99 -7.39 -5.42
CA GLY A 16 -8.43 -8.15 -6.54
C GLY A 16 -9.01 -9.56 -6.68
N ILE A 17 -9.18 -10.29 -5.57
CA ILE A 17 -9.79 -11.63 -5.58
C ILE A 17 -11.25 -11.57 -6.02
N ILE A 18 -12.02 -10.61 -5.49
CA ILE A 18 -13.43 -10.43 -5.90
C ILE A 18 -13.51 -10.08 -7.39
N GLY A 19 -12.67 -9.16 -7.85
CA GLY A 19 -12.58 -8.77 -9.25
C GLY A 19 -12.24 -9.95 -10.17
N LEU A 20 -11.30 -10.80 -9.77
CA LEU A 20 -10.90 -11.99 -10.53
C LEU A 20 -12.06 -12.99 -10.63
N ILE A 21 -12.77 -13.25 -9.53
CA ILE A 21 -13.95 -14.12 -9.53
C ILE A 21 -15.01 -13.53 -10.48
N LEU A 22 -15.38 -12.27 -10.33
CA LEU A 22 -16.39 -11.65 -11.20
C LEU A 22 -15.95 -11.62 -12.68
N GLY A 23 -14.65 -11.42 -12.93
CA GLY A 23 -14.06 -11.46 -14.26
C GLY A 23 -14.23 -12.81 -14.96
N ILE A 24 -14.03 -13.91 -14.24
CA ILE A 24 -14.17 -15.28 -14.77
C ILE A 24 -15.65 -15.67 -14.95
N TRP A 25 -16.52 -15.28 -14.03
CA TRP A 25 -17.92 -15.75 -14.01
C TRP A 25 -18.90 -14.89 -14.80
N LEU A 26 -18.63 -13.59 -14.97
CA LEU A 26 -19.57 -12.64 -15.59
C LEU A 26 -19.01 -12.00 -16.87
N ASP A 27 -17.94 -11.22 -16.74
CA ASP A 27 -17.33 -10.46 -17.84
C ASP A 27 -15.89 -10.04 -17.44
N PRO A 28 -14.86 -10.32 -18.26
CA PRO A 28 -13.46 -9.93 -18.02
C PRO A 28 -13.26 -8.47 -17.60
N VAL A 29 -14.12 -7.55 -18.07
CA VAL A 29 -14.08 -6.12 -17.72
C VAL A 29 -14.19 -5.88 -16.21
N TRP A 30 -14.84 -6.77 -15.46
CA TRP A 30 -14.91 -6.65 -14.00
C TRP A 30 -13.54 -6.77 -13.33
N PHE A 31 -12.65 -7.62 -13.83
CA PHE A 31 -11.31 -7.74 -13.26
C PHE A 31 -10.52 -6.44 -13.45
N ALA A 32 -10.60 -5.85 -14.65
CA ALA A 32 -9.99 -4.55 -14.92
C ALA A 32 -10.53 -3.44 -14.00
N ARG A 33 -11.85 -3.36 -13.82
CA ARG A 33 -12.47 -2.34 -12.93
C ARG A 33 -12.00 -2.48 -11.49
N PHE A 34 -11.94 -3.70 -10.97
CA PHE A 34 -11.46 -3.95 -9.60
C PHE A 34 -9.96 -3.66 -9.45
N GLY A 35 -9.17 -3.70 -10.53
CA GLY A 35 -7.80 -3.19 -10.56
C GLY A 35 -7.68 -1.75 -10.01
N SER A 36 -8.63 -0.86 -10.35
CA SER A 36 -8.64 0.51 -9.82
C SER A 36 -8.81 0.58 -8.30
N LEU A 37 -9.56 -0.35 -7.71
CA LEU A 37 -9.72 -0.45 -6.26
C LEU A 37 -8.43 -0.95 -5.60
N ILE A 38 -7.74 -1.92 -6.21
CA ILE A 38 -6.42 -2.35 -5.75
C ILE A 38 -5.47 -1.15 -5.69
N VAL A 39 -5.40 -0.36 -6.77
CA VAL A 39 -4.58 0.86 -6.86
C VAL A 39 -4.95 1.84 -5.76
N LEU A 40 -6.23 2.18 -5.62
CA LEU A 40 -6.70 3.15 -4.64
C LEU A 40 -6.27 2.77 -3.22
N PHE A 41 -6.51 1.53 -2.81
CA PHE A 41 -6.15 1.08 -1.46
C PHE A 41 -4.64 0.96 -1.27
N ALA A 42 -3.89 0.57 -2.31
CA ALA A 42 -2.43 0.54 -2.25
C ALA A 42 -1.82 1.95 -2.09
N VAL A 43 -2.30 2.95 -2.83
CA VAL A 43 -1.88 4.37 -2.68
C VAL A 43 -2.21 4.88 -1.28
N MET A 44 -3.43 4.63 -0.79
CA MET A 44 -3.82 5.03 0.56
C MET A 44 -2.92 4.37 1.63
N GLY A 45 -2.53 3.12 1.38
CA GLY A 45 -1.60 2.35 2.22
C GLY A 45 -0.22 2.98 2.27
N GLU A 46 0.36 3.30 1.11
CA GLU A 46 1.66 3.99 0.99
C GLU A 46 1.63 5.36 1.66
N TYR A 47 0.60 6.17 1.36
CA TYR A 47 0.42 7.47 1.98
C TYR A 47 0.38 7.37 3.50
N SER A 48 -0.39 6.42 4.05
CA SER A 48 -0.47 6.22 5.49
C SER A 48 0.84 5.72 6.11
N LEU A 49 1.65 4.94 5.38
CA LEU A 49 2.96 4.47 5.86
C LEU A 49 3.96 5.61 5.90
N LEU A 50 4.05 6.38 4.81
CA LEU A 50 4.98 7.49 4.67
C LEU A 50 4.68 8.60 5.66
N HIS A 51 3.41 9.02 5.78
CA HIS A 51 3.02 10.05 6.73
C HIS A 51 3.17 9.58 8.19
N GLY A 52 2.94 8.29 8.44
CA GLY A 52 3.15 7.70 9.77
C GLY A 52 4.63 7.57 10.17
N GLU A 53 5.53 7.43 9.19
CA GLU A 53 6.97 7.45 9.38
C GLU A 53 7.48 8.88 9.58
N LEU A 54 7.05 9.81 8.75
CA LEU A 54 7.42 11.21 8.84
C LEU A 54 7.05 11.81 10.21
N ASN A 55 5.84 11.55 10.70
CA ASN A 55 5.43 11.99 12.04
C ASN A 55 6.30 11.38 13.15
N ARG A 56 6.73 10.12 13.01
CA ARG A 56 7.64 9.49 13.97
C ARG A 56 9.04 10.09 13.92
N LEU A 57 9.51 10.48 12.74
CA LEU A 57 10.79 11.14 12.57
C LEU A 57 10.75 12.52 13.22
N TYR A 58 9.71 13.33 12.97
CA TYR A 58 9.53 14.61 13.63
C TYR A 58 9.42 14.48 15.15
N ASP A 59 8.61 13.55 15.67
CA ASP A 59 8.50 13.28 17.11
C ASP A 59 9.84 12.88 17.76
N ARG A 60 10.75 12.26 17.00
CA ARG A 60 12.10 11.91 17.48
C ARG A 60 13.04 13.09 17.40
N LEU A 61 12.99 13.86 16.32
CA LEU A 61 13.84 15.02 16.10
C LEU A 61 13.57 16.13 17.13
N GLU A 62 12.30 16.35 17.48
CA GLU A 62 11.91 17.33 18.50
C GLU A 62 12.50 17.02 19.88
N LYS A 63 12.88 15.76 20.13
CA LYS A 63 13.43 15.29 21.41
C LYS A 63 14.95 15.28 21.44
N VAL A 64 15.63 15.68 20.37
CA VAL A 64 17.09 15.72 20.28
C VAL A 64 17.56 17.13 20.64
N ASP A 65 18.22 17.27 21.78
CA ASP A 65 18.96 18.48 22.16
C ASP A 65 20.35 18.50 21.52
N ALA A 66 20.94 19.69 21.38
CA ALA A 66 22.22 19.91 20.68
C ALA A 66 23.42 19.13 21.25
N ASP A 67 23.32 18.68 22.51
CA ASP A 67 24.38 17.96 23.22
C ASP A 67 24.18 16.43 23.24
N MET A 68 23.16 15.90 22.55
CA MET A 68 22.88 14.46 22.50
C MET A 68 23.37 13.81 21.21
N ASP A 69 23.91 12.60 21.33
CA ASP A 69 24.21 11.74 20.18
C ASP A 69 22.95 11.47 19.36
N MET A 70 23.08 11.58 18.03
CA MET A 70 21.95 11.43 17.12
C MET A 70 21.38 10.00 17.20
N PRO A 71 20.09 9.81 17.55
CA PRO A 71 19.50 8.49 17.64
C PRO A 71 19.36 7.86 16.26
N ASP A 72 19.44 6.53 16.18
CA ASP A 72 19.22 5.82 14.91
C ASP A 72 17.78 6.07 14.40
N LEU A 73 17.70 6.74 13.25
CA LEU A 73 16.47 7.09 12.55
C LEU A 73 16.09 6.06 11.48
N THR A 74 16.89 5.01 11.29
CA THR A 74 16.66 4.01 10.25
C THR A 74 15.33 3.29 10.47
N PRO A 75 14.46 3.19 9.44
CA PRO A 75 13.20 2.46 9.56
C PRO A 75 13.44 0.97 9.79
N SER A 76 12.49 0.34 10.50
CA SER A 76 12.58 -1.09 10.75
C SER A 76 12.43 -1.90 9.46
N LYS A 77 13.12 -3.05 9.38
CA LYS A 77 13.03 -3.98 8.23
C LYS A 77 11.58 -4.38 7.90
N TRP A 78 10.72 -4.49 8.92
CA TRP A 78 9.30 -4.81 8.74
C TRP A 78 8.52 -3.67 8.10
N HIS A 79 8.88 -2.43 8.40
CA HIS A 79 8.29 -1.25 7.77
C HIS A 79 8.69 -1.16 6.30
N LEU A 80 9.98 -1.34 6.00
CA LEU A 80 10.48 -1.40 4.61
C LEU A 80 9.76 -2.49 3.80
N LYS A 81 9.55 -3.68 4.37
CA LYS A 81 8.79 -4.75 3.71
C LYS A 81 7.35 -4.34 3.41
N LYS A 82 6.66 -3.62 4.31
CA LYS A 82 5.30 -3.13 4.06
C LYS A 82 5.25 -2.12 2.92
N VAL A 83 6.19 -1.17 2.91
CA VAL A 83 6.29 -0.16 1.84
C VAL A 83 6.48 -0.87 0.50
N TRP A 84 7.42 -1.82 0.43
CA TRP A 84 7.69 -2.56 -0.80
C TRP A 84 6.50 -3.40 -1.26
N MET A 85 5.80 -4.09 -0.34
CA MET A 85 4.58 -4.82 -0.65
C MET A 85 3.47 -3.89 -1.16
N SER A 86 3.31 -2.70 -0.57
CA SER A 86 2.32 -1.71 -1.01
C SER A 86 2.64 -1.22 -2.41
N HIS A 87 3.91 -0.96 -2.71
CA HIS A 87 4.37 -0.50 -4.01
C HIS A 87 4.18 -1.55 -5.10
N VAL A 88 4.55 -2.80 -4.83
CA VAL A 88 4.30 -3.90 -5.78
C VAL A 88 2.80 -4.10 -6.01
N THR A 89 2.00 -3.99 -4.94
CA THR A 89 0.53 -4.08 -5.04
C THR A 89 -0.03 -2.95 -5.92
N LEU A 90 0.51 -1.73 -5.80
CA LEU A 90 0.14 -0.58 -6.62
C LEU A 90 0.44 -0.83 -8.11
N VAL A 91 1.66 -1.27 -8.42
CA VAL A 91 2.09 -1.56 -9.80
C VAL A 91 1.23 -2.68 -10.39
N ALA A 92 1.05 -3.78 -9.66
CA ALA A 92 0.21 -4.88 -10.09
C ALA A 92 -1.25 -4.46 -10.29
N GLY A 93 -1.82 -3.68 -9.37
CA GLY A 93 -3.16 -3.12 -9.50
C GLY A 93 -3.29 -2.22 -10.73
N THR A 94 -2.26 -1.44 -11.05
CA THR A 94 -2.24 -0.57 -12.23
C THR A 94 -2.23 -1.39 -13.53
N LEU A 95 -1.46 -2.47 -13.57
CA LEU A 95 -1.46 -3.40 -14.70
C LEU A 95 -2.82 -4.08 -14.87
N ILE A 96 -3.42 -4.56 -13.78
CA ILE A 96 -4.78 -5.14 -13.80
C ILE A 96 -5.78 -4.09 -14.26
N TRP A 97 -5.67 -2.85 -13.79
CA TRP A 97 -6.62 -1.80 -14.18
C TRP A 97 -6.54 -1.46 -15.67
N GLY A 98 -5.33 -1.35 -16.21
CA GLY A 98 -5.12 -1.00 -17.61
C GLY A 98 -5.34 -2.15 -18.60
N PHE A 99 -5.15 -3.40 -18.17
CA PHE A 99 -5.09 -4.56 -19.08
C PHE A 99 -5.82 -5.81 -18.57
N GLY A 100 -6.54 -5.73 -17.45
CA GLY A 100 -7.14 -6.90 -16.80
C GLY A 100 -8.19 -7.61 -17.64
N ASP A 101 -8.87 -6.87 -18.52
CA ASP A 101 -9.83 -7.39 -19.50
C ASP A 101 -9.17 -8.18 -20.63
N LEU A 102 -7.89 -7.93 -20.91
CA LEU A 102 -7.09 -8.70 -21.88
C LEU A 102 -6.46 -9.97 -21.28
N LEU A 103 -6.40 -10.06 -19.94
CA LEU A 103 -5.74 -11.14 -19.22
C LEU A 103 -6.66 -12.33 -18.89
N LEU A 104 -7.98 -12.15 -18.99
CA LEU A 104 -9.02 -13.16 -18.72
C LEU A 104 -9.82 -13.43 -19.98
#